data_AF-A0A2C6LFP8-F1
#
_entry.id   AF-A0A2C6LFP8-F1
#
_cell.length_a   1.000
_cell.length_b   1.000
_cell.length_c   1.000
_cell.angle_alpha   90.00
_cell.angle_beta   90.00
_cell.angle_gamma   90.00
#
_symmetry.space_group_name_H-M   'P 1'
#
loop_
_entity.id
_entity.type
_entity.pdbx_description
1 polymer ?
#
loop_
_entity_poly.entity_id
_entity_poly.type
_entity_poly.pdbx_seq_one_letter_code
_entity_poly.pdbx_strand_id
1 'polypeptide(L)'
;MASWEDEADEILEAEEREKREAAEREAAKQKAQALKQKKQGFQNDQSDAPLSDPLAEKMRRQKLVEEADKRLMDDLFAGCERPADYSAPSVSSTAAAGSSKPQKAKTATQAVDPFEAINLRSYKDCEQFAQKLSRKIQESPAKSPAWLRLLDLILKDCTPKMDMKDLVSLQNKVQQSVAAKDKEMKQLAEKKKKPNDVGSKIKNYQDEMDLLYGDLSGEEEDEDEDDGEAFI
;
A
#
# COMPACT_ATOMS: atom_id res chain seq x y z
N MET A 1 -57.44 6.76 18.43
CA MET A 1 -56.88 6.86 17.06
C MET A 1 -55.44 6.41 17.17
N ALA A 2 -55.14 5.16 16.84
CA ALA A 2 -53.76 4.68 16.78
C ALA A 2 -53.11 5.30 15.54
N SER A 3 -51.90 5.84 15.71
CA SER A 3 -51.22 6.66 14.71
C SER A 3 -50.74 5.79 13.56
N TRP A 4 -51.01 6.23 12.33
CA TRP A 4 -50.50 5.63 11.09
C TRP A 4 -48.96 5.72 10.98
N GLU A 5 -48.29 6.38 11.92
CA GLU A 5 -46.83 6.47 12.01
C GLU A 5 -46.21 5.26 12.74
N ASP A 6 -46.89 4.68 13.74
CA ASP A 6 -46.36 3.50 14.47
C ASP A 6 -46.35 2.24 13.60
N GLU A 7 -47.31 2.10 12.68
CA GLU A 7 -47.43 0.95 11.78
C GLU A 7 -46.42 1.02 10.61
N ALA A 8 -45.95 2.22 10.25
CA ALA A 8 -44.94 2.42 9.21
C ALA A 8 -43.52 2.10 9.71
N ASP A 9 -43.22 2.43 10.97
CA ASP A 9 -41.93 2.12 11.59
C ASP A 9 -41.76 0.61 11.86
N GLU A 10 -42.84 -0.10 12.22
CA GLU A 10 -42.82 -1.56 12.43
C GLU A 10 -42.56 -2.34 11.12
N ILE A 11 -43.04 -1.84 9.98
CA ILE A 11 -42.80 -2.44 8.65
C ILE A 11 -41.34 -2.25 8.20
N LEU A 12 -40.75 -1.09 8.46
CA LEU A 12 -39.35 -0.79 8.12
C LEU A 12 -38.36 -1.63 8.95
N GLU A 13 -38.65 -1.81 10.23
CA GLU A 13 -37.83 -2.64 11.12
C GLU A 13 -37.92 -4.14 10.75
N ALA A 14 -39.09 -4.60 10.28
CA ALA A 14 -39.27 -5.95 9.76
C ALA A 14 -38.46 -6.20 8.46
N GLU A 15 -38.44 -5.23 7.54
CA GLU A 15 -37.70 -5.33 6.28
C GLU A 15 -36.17 -5.31 6.51
N GLU A 16 -35.69 -4.51 7.47
CA GLU A 16 -34.26 -4.48 7.82
C GLU A 16 -33.81 -5.81 8.48
N ARG A 17 -34.67 -6.43 9.28
CA ARG A 17 -34.42 -7.75 9.89
C ARG A 17 -34.35 -8.84 8.83
N GLU A 18 -35.27 -8.86 7.87
CA GLU A 18 -35.27 -9.84 6.77
C GLU A 18 -34.01 -9.68 5.89
N LYS A 19 -33.59 -8.43 5.62
CA LYS A 19 -32.37 -8.14 4.86
C LYS A 19 -31.10 -8.58 5.59
N ARG A 20 -31.06 -8.43 6.92
CA ARG A 20 -29.94 -8.88 7.75
C ARG A 20 -29.86 -10.41 7.84
N GLU A 21 -31.00 -11.08 7.99
CA GLU A 21 -31.08 -12.54 7.97
C GLU A 21 -30.72 -13.14 6.59
N ALA A 22 -31.12 -12.48 5.50
CA ALA A 22 -30.72 -12.85 4.15
C ALA A 22 -29.20 -12.71 3.93
N ALA A 23 -28.61 -11.59 4.38
CA ALA A 23 -27.17 -11.36 4.28
C ALA A 23 -26.36 -12.37 5.12
N GLU A 24 -26.83 -12.72 6.31
CA GLU A 24 -26.19 -13.73 7.15
C GLU A 24 -26.27 -15.13 6.53
N ARG A 25 -27.40 -15.47 5.91
CA ARG A 25 -27.59 -16.74 5.20
C ARG A 25 -26.73 -16.84 3.94
N GLU A 26 -26.49 -15.74 3.24
CA GLU A 26 -25.56 -15.69 2.10
C GLU A 26 -24.11 -15.79 2.55
N ALA A 27 -23.72 -15.08 3.61
CA ALA A 27 -22.37 -15.17 4.18
C ALA A 27 -22.06 -16.59 4.70
N ALA A 28 -23.04 -17.27 5.30
CA ALA A 28 -22.90 -18.66 5.73
C ALA A 28 -22.73 -19.63 4.54
N LYS A 29 -23.46 -19.42 3.44
CA LYS A 29 -23.31 -20.21 2.20
C LYS A 29 -21.94 -20.00 1.56
N GLN A 30 -21.44 -18.76 1.51
CA GLN A 30 -20.11 -18.46 0.97
C GLN A 30 -18.99 -19.08 1.82
N LYS A 31 -19.08 -19.01 3.15
CA LYS A 31 -18.12 -19.68 4.05
C LYS A 31 -18.13 -21.20 3.90
N ALA A 32 -19.31 -21.81 3.73
CA ALA A 32 -19.43 -23.25 3.51
C ALA A 32 -18.85 -23.68 2.15
N GLN A 33 -19.00 -22.87 1.10
CA GLN A 33 -18.38 -23.12 -0.21
C GLN A 33 -16.85 -22.95 -0.16
N ALA A 34 -16.33 -21.93 0.52
CA ALA A 34 -14.89 -21.74 0.71
C ALA A 34 -14.25 -22.91 1.49
N LEU A 35 -14.93 -23.44 2.51
CA LEU A 35 -14.44 -24.60 3.25
C LEU A 35 -14.43 -25.88 2.40
N LYS A 36 -15.42 -26.06 1.51
CA LYS A 36 -15.46 -27.18 0.57
C LYS A 36 -14.33 -27.09 -0.46
N GLN A 37 -14.09 -25.90 -1.04
CA GLN A 37 -12.97 -25.70 -1.97
C GLN A 37 -11.61 -25.93 -1.28
N LYS A 38 -11.44 -25.48 -0.04
CA LYS A 38 -10.20 -25.69 0.72
C LYS A 38 -9.95 -27.17 1.08
N LYS A 39 -11.01 -27.97 1.29
CA LYS A 39 -10.89 -29.43 1.46
C LYS A 39 -10.61 -30.17 0.14
N GLN A 40 -11.11 -29.67 -0.99
CA GLN A 40 -10.88 -30.28 -2.30
C GLN A 40 -9.45 -30.07 -2.81
N GLY A 41 -8.78 -28.98 -2.42
CA GLY A 41 -7.39 -28.71 -2.76
C GLY A 41 -6.33 -29.60 -2.08
N PHE A 42 -6.72 -30.46 -1.12
CA PHE A 42 -5.79 -31.31 -0.37
C PHE A 42 -5.86 -32.80 -0.75
N GLN A 43 -6.72 -33.19 -1.68
CA GLN A 43 -6.99 -34.62 -1.99
C GLN A 43 -6.45 -35.12 -3.33
N ASN A 44 -5.64 -34.35 -4.06
CA ASN A 44 -5.23 -34.72 -5.42
C ASN A 44 -3.72 -34.78 -5.67
N ASP A 45 -2.91 -35.19 -4.68
CA ASP A 45 -1.47 -35.45 -4.87
C ASP A 45 -1.13 -36.95 -4.85
N GLN A 46 -1.78 -37.70 -5.74
CA GLN A 46 -1.35 -39.08 -6.04
C GLN A 46 -0.08 -39.12 -6.91
N SER A 47 0.35 -37.97 -7.45
CA SER A 47 1.56 -37.77 -8.26
C SER A 47 2.86 -37.66 -7.45
N ASP A 48 2.77 -37.50 -6.13
CA ASP A 48 3.92 -37.21 -5.26
C ASP A 48 4.43 -38.42 -4.43
N ALA A 49 3.90 -39.61 -4.68
CA ALA A 49 4.34 -40.84 -4.02
C ALA A 49 5.74 -41.29 -4.53
N PRO A 50 6.75 -41.48 -3.65
CA PRO A 50 8.11 -41.87 -4.05
C PRO A 50 8.10 -43.18 -4.84
N LEU A 51 8.72 -43.18 -6.02
CA LEU A 51 8.85 -44.40 -6.84
C LEU A 51 10.09 -45.19 -6.41
N SER A 52 9.99 -46.52 -6.47
CA SER A 52 11.07 -47.45 -6.07
C SER A 52 12.28 -47.46 -7.02
N ASP A 53 12.14 -46.87 -8.21
CA ASP A 53 13.17 -46.90 -9.25
C ASP A 53 13.98 -45.58 -9.30
N PRO A 54 15.32 -45.61 -9.12
CA PRO A 54 16.15 -44.40 -8.98
C PRO A 54 16.09 -43.41 -10.16
N LEU A 55 15.89 -43.90 -11.39
CA LEU A 55 15.79 -43.05 -12.59
C LEU A 55 14.41 -42.40 -12.73
N ALA A 56 13.34 -43.13 -12.37
CA ALA A 56 11.98 -42.61 -12.42
C ALA A 56 11.75 -41.55 -11.34
N GLU A 57 12.29 -41.75 -10.14
CA GLU A 57 12.25 -40.77 -9.05
C GLU A 57 13.03 -39.49 -9.41
N LYS A 58 14.17 -39.61 -10.11
CA LYS A 58 14.92 -38.44 -10.60
C LYS A 58 14.13 -37.63 -11.63
N MET A 59 13.50 -38.30 -12.60
CA MET A 59 12.64 -37.65 -13.60
C MET A 59 11.40 -37.00 -12.96
N ARG A 60 10.83 -37.64 -11.94
CA ARG A 60 9.69 -37.10 -11.18
C ARG A 60 10.08 -35.82 -10.45
N ARG A 61 11.21 -35.83 -9.74
CA ARG A 61 11.75 -34.64 -9.06
C ARG A 61 12.07 -33.52 -10.02
N GLN A 62 12.67 -33.85 -11.16
CA GLN A 62 12.93 -32.89 -12.21
C GLN A 62 11.62 -32.23 -12.70
N LYS A 63 10.59 -33.03 -12.96
CA LYS A 63 9.28 -32.52 -13.41
C LYS A 63 8.60 -31.64 -12.36
N LEU A 64 8.71 -31.98 -11.08
CA LEU A 64 8.16 -31.17 -9.98
C LEU A 64 8.87 -29.82 -9.86
N VAL A 65 10.20 -29.81 -10.05
CA VAL A 65 10.98 -28.56 -10.07
C VAL A 65 10.59 -27.71 -11.27
N GLU A 66 10.50 -28.30 -12.47
CA GLU A 66 10.09 -27.58 -13.69
C GLU A 66 8.65 -27.03 -13.58
N GLU A 67 7.74 -27.75 -12.93
CA GLU A 67 6.37 -27.27 -12.70
C GLU A 67 6.32 -26.12 -11.67
N ALA A 68 7.12 -26.19 -10.61
CA ALA A 68 7.25 -25.10 -9.65
C ALA A 68 7.86 -23.85 -10.29
N ASP A 69 8.93 -24.02 -11.07
CA ASP A 69 9.56 -22.94 -11.82
C ASP A 69 8.59 -22.33 -12.85
N LYS A 70 7.82 -23.16 -13.55
CA LYS A 70 6.81 -22.66 -14.49
C LYS A 70 5.74 -21.82 -13.79
N ARG A 71 5.21 -22.27 -12.64
CA ARG A 71 4.24 -21.47 -11.86
C ARG A 71 4.83 -20.16 -11.39
N LEU A 72 6.11 -20.17 -10.98
CA LEU A 72 6.82 -18.96 -10.60
C LEU A 72 7.01 -18.01 -11.78
N MET A 73 7.37 -18.52 -12.97
CA MET A 73 7.49 -17.70 -14.19
C MET A 73 6.13 -17.15 -14.62
N ASP A 74 5.07 -17.95 -14.56
CA ASP A 74 3.73 -17.50 -14.90
C ASP A 74 3.27 -16.37 -13.96
N ASP A 75 3.61 -16.41 -12.67
CA ASP A 75 3.32 -15.34 -11.70
C ASP A 75 4.17 -14.08 -11.93
N LEU A 76 5.47 -14.26 -12.19
CA LEU A 76 6.41 -13.16 -12.48
C LEU A 76 6.05 -12.42 -13.78
N PHE A 77 5.47 -13.10 -14.76
CA PHE A 77 5.15 -12.55 -16.08
C PHE A 77 3.63 -12.41 -16.36
N ALA A 78 2.76 -12.65 -15.38
CA ALA A 78 1.30 -12.53 -15.51
C ALA A 78 0.82 -11.14 -15.96
N GLY A 79 1.62 -10.09 -15.71
CA GLY A 79 1.33 -8.70 -16.07
C GLY A 79 1.99 -8.19 -17.35
N CYS A 80 2.77 -9.01 -18.06
CA CYS A 80 3.38 -8.64 -19.33
C CYS A 80 2.46 -9.04 -20.49
N GLU A 81 2.04 -8.08 -21.32
CA GLU A 81 1.32 -8.38 -22.57
C GLU A 81 2.15 -9.34 -23.42
N ARG A 82 1.63 -10.56 -23.61
CA ARG A 82 2.26 -11.55 -24.47
C ARG A 82 2.02 -11.12 -25.93
N PRO A 83 3.07 -10.99 -26.76
CA PRO A 83 2.90 -10.63 -28.16
C PRO A 83 1.88 -11.56 -28.84
N ALA A 84 0.99 -11.00 -29.66
CA ALA A 84 -0.11 -11.73 -30.30
C ALA A 84 0.34 -12.95 -31.14
N ASP A 85 1.62 -13.00 -31.50
CA ASP A 85 2.23 -14.08 -32.28
C ASP A 85 2.86 -15.21 -31.43
N TYR A 86 2.80 -15.13 -30.09
CA TYR A 86 3.33 -16.20 -29.24
C TYR A 86 2.31 -17.33 -29.04
N SER A 87 2.31 -18.30 -29.94
CA SER A 87 1.72 -19.60 -29.68
C SER A 87 2.68 -20.42 -28.80
N ALA A 88 2.33 -20.60 -27.53
CA ALA A 88 3.01 -21.62 -26.71
C ALA A 88 2.86 -22.99 -27.42
N PRO A 89 3.89 -23.86 -27.46
CA PRO A 89 3.71 -25.22 -27.94
C PRO A 89 2.81 -25.97 -26.96
N SER A 90 1.50 -25.89 -27.18
CA SER A 90 0.56 -26.81 -26.58
C SER A 90 0.80 -28.16 -27.24
N VAL A 91 1.36 -29.10 -26.47
CA VAL A 91 1.23 -30.53 -26.75
C VAL A 91 -0.26 -30.82 -26.88
N SER A 92 -0.71 -30.87 -28.13
CA SER A 92 -2.09 -31.01 -28.54
C SER A 92 -2.40 -32.49 -28.70
N SER A 93 -3.33 -32.97 -27.88
CA SER A 93 -4.14 -34.14 -28.18
C SER A 93 -5.47 -33.63 -28.76
N THR A 94 -5.56 -33.71 -30.09
CA THR A 94 -6.76 -33.97 -30.92
C THR A 94 -8.15 -33.59 -30.36
N ALA A 95 -8.86 -32.68 -31.05
CA ALA A 95 -10.02 -33.01 -31.91
C ALA A 95 -10.92 -31.80 -32.25
N ALA A 96 -11.34 -31.77 -33.52
CA ALA A 96 -12.63 -31.28 -34.06
C ALA A 96 -12.93 -29.76 -34.17
N ALA A 97 -12.68 -29.26 -35.38
CA ALA A 97 -13.63 -28.60 -36.29
C ALA A 97 -14.91 -27.92 -35.75
N GLY A 98 -15.00 -26.61 -36.03
CA GLY A 98 -16.12 -26.02 -36.75
C GLY A 98 -17.39 -25.64 -35.97
N SER A 99 -17.52 -24.34 -35.65
CA SER A 99 -18.81 -23.63 -35.79
C SER A 99 -18.61 -22.12 -35.72
N SER A 100 -18.77 -21.47 -36.88
CA SER A 100 -18.94 -20.02 -37.04
C SER A 100 -20.31 -19.58 -36.53
N LYS A 101 -20.34 -18.68 -35.53
CA LYS A 101 -21.47 -17.77 -35.25
C LYS A 101 -20.92 -16.41 -34.80
N PRO A 102 -21.60 -15.31 -35.14
CA PRO A 102 -21.00 -13.98 -35.17
C PRO A 102 -20.85 -13.45 -33.74
N GLN A 103 -19.60 -13.26 -33.30
CA GLN A 103 -19.34 -12.48 -32.10
C GLN A 103 -19.54 -11.00 -32.43
N LYS A 104 -20.53 -10.42 -31.73
CA LYS A 104 -20.72 -8.98 -31.58
C LYS A 104 -19.36 -8.30 -31.38
N ALA A 105 -19.13 -7.26 -32.17
CA ALA A 105 -18.01 -6.36 -32.00
C ALA A 105 -17.90 -5.96 -30.52
N LYS A 106 -16.87 -6.47 -29.86
CA LYS A 106 -16.37 -5.88 -28.62
C LYS A 106 -15.83 -4.53 -29.03
N THR A 107 -16.61 -3.48 -28.79
CA THR A 107 -16.08 -2.12 -28.73
C THR A 107 -14.82 -2.19 -27.91
N ALA A 108 -13.69 -1.89 -28.56
CA ALA A 108 -12.43 -1.66 -27.88
C ALA A 108 -12.73 -0.70 -26.75
N THR A 109 -12.67 -1.19 -25.51
CA THR A 109 -12.51 -0.33 -24.34
C THR A 109 -11.23 0.42 -24.63
N GLN A 110 -11.38 1.65 -25.13
CA GLN A 110 -10.30 2.62 -25.15
C GLN A 110 -9.73 2.58 -23.74
N ALA A 111 -8.43 2.33 -23.63
CA ALA A 111 -7.70 2.61 -22.42
C ALA A 111 -7.81 4.13 -22.24
N VAL A 112 -8.91 4.57 -21.63
CA VAL A 112 -9.10 5.95 -21.22
C VAL A 112 -7.99 6.19 -20.23
N ASP A 113 -7.05 7.05 -20.58
CA ASP A 113 -5.98 7.43 -19.69
C ASP A 113 -6.63 7.94 -18.40
N PRO A 114 -6.39 7.30 -17.24
CA PRO A 114 -7.01 7.71 -15.99
C PRO A 114 -6.67 9.15 -15.60
N PHE A 115 -5.67 9.78 -16.24
CA PHE A 115 -5.31 11.19 -16.05
C PHE A 115 -5.99 12.15 -17.04
N GLU A 116 -6.48 11.71 -18.21
CA GLU A 116 -7.16 12.59 -19.17
C GLU A 116 -8.49 13.14 -18.62
N ALA A 117 -9.14 12.38 -17.74
CA ALA A 117 -10.39 12.79 -17.10
C ALA A 117 -10.20 13.74 -15.91
N ILE A 118 -8.97 13.97 -15.44
CA ILE A 118 -8.69 14.75 -14.23
C ILE A 118 -8.56 16.22 -14.60
N ASN A 119 -9.55 17.02 -14.24
CA ASN A 119 -9.56 18.46 -14.46
C ASN A 119 -9.45 19.19 -13.11
N LEU A 120 -8.29 19.76 -12.83
CA LEU A 120 -7.99 20.45 -11.57
C LEU A 120 -8.42 21.93 -11.65
N ARG A 121 -9.73 22.20 -11.66
CA ARG A 121 -10.27 23.57 -11.76
C ARG A 121 -10.66 24.16 -10.42
N SER A 122 -11.12 23.33 -9.48
CA SER A 122 -11.52 23.77 -8.16
C SER A 122 -10.62 23.21 -7.06
N TYR A 123 -10.62 23.89 -5.93
CA TYR A 123 -9.95 23.41 -4.72
C TYR A 123 -10.40 21.99 -4.33
N LYS A 124 -11.71 21.69 -4.47
CA LYS A 124 -12.26 20.36 -4.19
C LYS A 124 -11.70 19.28 -5.13
N ASP A 125 -11.45 19.61 -6.40
CA ASP A 125 -10.88 18.66 -7.36
C ASP A 125 -9.43 18.31 -6.98
N CYS A 126 -8.66 19.30 -6.52
CA CYS A 126 -7.31 19.09 -6.00
C CYS A 126 -7.30 18.20 -4.76
N GLU A 127 -8.22 18.41 -3.81
CA GLU A 127 -8.34 17.55 -2.62
C GLU A 127 -8.72 16.10 -2.97
N GLN A 128 -9.71 15.91 -3.85
CA GLN A 128 -10.12 14.56 -4.27
C GLN A 128 -9.01 13.83 -5.03
N PHE A 129 -8.27 14.54 -5.88
CA PHE A 129 -7.11 13.98 -6.56
C PHE A 129 -6.02 13.56 -5.56
N ALA A 130 -5.68 14.43 -4.61
CA ALA A 130 -4.70 14.15 -3.57
C ALA A 130 -5.11 12.95 -2.69
N GLN A 131 -6.38 12.82 -2.33
CA GLN A 131 -6.88 11.68 -1.56
C GLN A 131 -6.80 10.36 -2.35
N LYS A 132 -7.18 10.37 -3.63
CA LYS A 132 -7.05 9.19 -4.50
C LYS A 132 -5.58 8.78 -4.67
N LEU A 133 -4.69 9.75 -4.86
CA LEU A 133 -3.25 9.51 -4.97
C LEU A 133 -2.68 8.97 -3.64
N SER A 134 -3.08 9.54 -2.51
CA SER A 134 -2.64 9.12 -1.17
C SER A 134 -2.94 7.65 -0.88
N ARG A 135 -4.15 7.16 -1.22
CA ARG A 135 -4.48 5.73 -1.09
C ARG A 135 -3.55 4.85 -1.94
N LYS A 136 -3.32 5.24 -3.19
CA LYS A 136 -2.38 4.53 -4.07
C LYS A 136 -0.94 4.55 -3.59
N ILE A 137 -0.50 5.63 -2.92
CA ILE A 137 0.83 5.72 -2.32
C ILE A 137 0.96 4.69 -1.18
N GLN A 138 -0.04 4.59 -0.31
CA GLN A 138 -0.03 3.66 0.82
C GLN A 138 -0.07 2.19 0.39
N GLU A 139 -0.77 1.88 -0.69
CA GLU A 139 -0.89 0.52 -1.24
C GLU A 139 0.31 0.11 -2.12
N SER A 140 1.16 1.07 -2.51
CA SER A 140 2.24 0.81 -3.46
C SER A 140 3.49 0.21 -2.79
N PRO A 141 4.15 -0.77 -3.44
CA PRO A 141 5.38 -1.38 -2.94
C PRO A 141 6.63 -0.51 -3.15
N ALA A 142 6.49 0.70 -3.70
CA ALA A 142 7.63 1.55 -4.03
C ALA A 142 8.37 2.05 -2.78
N LYS A 143 9.70 2.10 -2.87
CA LYS A 143 10.59 2.54 -1.79
C LYS A 143 10.66 4.06 -1.69
N SER A 144 11.08 4.55 -0.52
CA SER A 144 11.23 5.99 -0.20
C SER A 144 11.80 6.88 -1.32
N PRO A 145 12.89 6.50 -2.03
CA PRO A 145 13.46 7.36 -3.09
C PRO A 145 12.50 7.64 -4.26
N ALA A 146 11.61 6.71 -4.60
CA ALA A 146 10.63 6.91 -5.68
C ALA A 146 9.60 7.98 -5.30
N TRP A 147 9.18 8.02 -4.03
CA TRP A 147 8.24 9.00 -3.52
C TRP A 147 8.85 10.40 -3.43
N LEU A 148 10.11 10.49 -3.03
CA LEU A 148 10.85 11.75 -3.05
C LEU A 148 10.89 12.33 -4.47
N ARG A 149 11.24 11.49 -5.47
CA ARG A 149 11.29 11.92 -6.86
C ARG A 149 9.94 12.39 -7.40
N LEU A 150 8.85 11.73 -7.02
CA LEU A 150 7.48 12.14 -7.38
C LEU A 150 7.15 13.51 -6.79
N LEU A 151 7.45 13.73 -5.50
CA LEU A 151 7.21 15.00 -4.84
C LEU A 151 8.03 16.12 -5.47
N ASP A 152 9.29 15.90 -5.83
CA ASP A 152 10.12 16.88 -6.52
C ASP A 152 9.53 17.32 -7.86
N LEU A 153 8.99 16.38 -8.64
CA LEU A 153 8.33 16.70 -9.92
C LEU A 153 7.10 17.58 -9.71
N ILE A 154 6.22 17.17 -8.79
CA ILE A 154 4.98 17.90 -8.50
C ILE A 154 5.29 19.28 -7.92
N LEU A 155 6.24 19.37 -6.99
CA LEU A 155 6.63 20.64 -6.38
C LEU A 155 7.18 21.60 -7.42
N LYS A 156 8.05 21.15 -8.33
CA LYS A 156 8.60 21.99 -9.40
C LYS A 156 7.52 22.62 -10.28
N ASP A 157 6.46 21.87 -10.60
CA ASP A 157 5.35 22.35 -11.41
C ASP A 157 4.35 23.22 -10.63
N CYS A 158 4.24 23.01 -9.31
CA CYS A 158 3.39 23.79 -8.41
C CYS A 158 4.03 25.12 -7.96
N THR A 159 5.36 25.17 -7.78
CA THR A 159 6.09 26.37 -7.31
C THR A 159 5.70 27.66 -8.04
N PRO A 160 5.64 27.74 -9.39
CA PRO A 160 5.29 28.99 -10.07
C PRO A 160 3.82 29.43 -9.87
N LYS A 161 2.95 28.54 -9.37
CA LYS A 161 1.54 28.84 -9.08
C LYS A 161 1.29 29.19 -7.61
N MET A 162 2.29 29.03 -6.75
CA MET A 162 2.22 29.34 -5.33
C MET A 162 2.82 30.71 -5.05
N ASP A 163 2.26 31.42 -4.06
CA ASP A 163 2.87 32.65 -3.59
C ASP A 163 4.01 32.36 -2.60
N MET A 164 4.80 33.38 -2.27
CA MET A 164 5.94 33.21 -1.35
C MET A 164 5.48 32.83 0.07
N LYS A 165 4.29 33.26 0.50
CA LYS A 165 3.76 32.97 1.85
C LYS A 165 3.35 31.51 1.98
N ASP A 166 2.80 30.93 0.92
CA ASP A 166 2.41 29.54 0.80
C ASP A 166 3.65 28.64 0.77
N LEU A 167 4.70 29.05 0.06
CA LEU A 167 5.98 28.34 0.05
C LEU A 167 6.63 28.29 1.44
N VAL A 168 6.63 29.41 2.17
CA VAL A 168 7.11 29.45 3.57
C VAL A 168 6.23 28.58 4.48
N SER A 169 4.92 28.61 4.29
CA SER A 169 4.00 27.76 5.05
C SER A 169 4.23 26.27 4.77
N LEU A 170 4.54 25.89 3.53
CA LEU A 170 4.89 24.53 3.16
C LEU A 170 6.24 24.11 3.78
N GLN A 171 7.25 24.97 3.74
CA GLN A 171 8.54 24.73 4.40
C GLN A 171 8.36 24.40 5.89
N ASN A 172 7.57 25.21 6.60
CA ASN A 172 7.30 24.99 8.02
C ASN A 172 6.58 23.64 8.26
N LYS A 173 5.61 23.26 7.42
CA LYS A 173 4.93 21.95 7.51
C LYS A 173 5.88 20.77 7.28
N VAL A 174 6.82 20.90 6.34
CA VAL A 174 7.84 19.87 6.09
C VAL A 174 8.79 19.76 7.29
N GLN A 175 9.26 20.89 7.84
CA GLN A 175 10.10 20.90 9.04
C GLN A 175 9.40 20.28 10.26
N GLN A 176 8.12 20.56 10.47
CA GLN A 176 7.32 19.91 11.51
C GLN A 176 7.23 18.39 11.30
N SER A 177 7.10 17.94 10.05
CA SER A 177 7.06 16.51 9.71
C SER A 177 8.41 15.82 9.97
N VAL A 178 9.53 16.50 9.68
CA VAL A 178 10.89 16.03 10.02
C VAL A 178 11.03 15.89 11.54
N ALA A 179 10.68 16.93 12.30
CA ALA A 179 10.74 16.88 13.76
C ALA A 179 9.86 15.77 14.36
N ALA A 180 8.67 15.52 13.79
CA ALA A 180 7.80 14.42 14.20
C ALA A 180 8.45 13.05 13.92
N LYS A 181 9.10 12.89 12.75
CA LYS A 181 9.83 11.66 12.39
C LYS A 181 11.06 11.43 13.27
N ASP A 182 11.78 12.47 13.64
CA ASP A 182 12.91 12.37 14.57
C ASP A 182 12.46 11.95 15.97
N LYS A 183 11.34 12.51 16.46
CA LYS A 183 10.72 12.08 17.72
C LYS A 183 10.26 10.62 17.66
N GLU A 184 9.63 10.20 16.57
CA GLU A 184 9.23 8.80 16.35
C GLU A 184 10.45 7.86 16.37
N MET A 185 11.53 8.23 15.70
CA MET A 185 12.78 7.47 15.66
C MET A 185 13.45 7.36 17.05
N LYS A 186 13.49 8.46 17.82
CA LYS A 186 14.00 8.47 19.20
C LYS A 186 13.17 7.55 20.10
N GLN A 187 11.84 7.65 20.05
CA GLN A 187 10.95 6.76 20.80
C GLN A 187 11.10 5.29 20.41
N LEU A 188 11.33 5.01 19.11
CA LEU A 188 11.58 3.64 18.65
C LEU A 188 12.92 3.11 19.17
N ALA A 189 13.95 3.95 19.25
CA ALA A 189 15.24 3.62 19.82
C ALA A 189 15.14 3.36 21.34
N GLU A 190 14.34 4.15 22.05
CA GLU A 190 14.06 3.98 23.48
C GLU A 190 13.26 2.70 23.76
N LYS A 191 12.23 2.38 22.97
CA LYS A 191 11.47 1.13 23.08
C LYS A 191 12.31 -0.12 22.79
N LYS A 192 13.37 0.01 21.99
CA LYS A 192 14.33 -1.07 21.73
C LYS A 192 15.36 -1.25 22.86
N LYS A 193 15.52 -0.27 23.76
CA LYS A 193 16.31 -0.44 25.00
C LYS A 193 15.48 -1.27 25.99
N LYS A 194 15.91 -2.51 26.24
CA LYS A 194 15.20 -3.43 27.14
C LYS A 194 15.03 -2.81 28.54
N PRO A 195 13.92 -3.08 29.26
CA PRO A 195 13.66 -2.54 30.61
C PRO A 195 14.67 -2.93 31.71
N ASN A 196 15.66 -3.78 31.43
CA ASN A 196 16.53 -4.37 32.45
C ASN A 196 17.92 -3.74 32.57
N ASP A 197 18.22 -2.64 31.88
CA ASP A 197 19.50 -1.94 32.05
C ASP A 197 19.37 -0.79 33.06
N VAL A 198 19.04 -1.14 34.30
CA VAL A 198 19.07 -0.21 35.44
C VAL A 198 20.49 -0.18 36.06
N GLY A 199 21.37 -1.11 35.67
CA GLY A 199 22.74 -1.21 36.17
C GLY A 199 23.75 -0.28 35.50
N SER A 200 23.50 0.17 34.26
CA SER A 200 24.43 1.06 33.54
C SER A 200 24.06 2.55 33.56
N LYS A 201 22.88 2.92 34.09
CA LYS A 201 22.38 4.30 34.06
C LYS A 201 23.00 5.25 35.09
N ILE A 202 23.76 4.76 36.07
CA ILE A 202 24.33 5.57 37.16
C ILE A 202 25.76 6.09 36.86
N LYS A 203 26.30 5.87 35.66
CA LYS A 203 27.72 6.22 35.38
C LYS A 203 27.96 7.47 34.54
N ASN A 204 26.93 8.07 33.94
CA ASN A 204 27.10 9.34 33.24
C ASN A 204 26.58 10.48 34.09
N TYR A 205 27.39 10.88 35.07
CA TYR A 205 27.18 12.11 35.84
C TYR A 205 27.03 13.33 34.92
N GLN A 206 27.70 13.31 33.77
CA GLN A 206 27.56 14.33 32.73
C GLN A 206 26.13 14.43 32.17
N ASP A 207 25.47 13.28 31.93
CA ASP A 207 24.09 13.25 31.41
C ASP A 207 23.09 13.69 32.50
N GLU A 208 23.36 13.39 33.78
CA GLU A 208 22.54 13.89 34.90
C GLU A 208 22.69 15.41 35.07
N MET A 209 23.90 15.95 34.89
CA MET A 209 24.13 17.40 34.93
C MET A 209 23.46 18.12 33.77
N ASP A 210 23.50 17.54 32.56
CA ASP A 210 22.86 18.13 31.38
C ASP A 210 21.32 18.05 31.47
N LEU A 211 20.77 17.00 32.08
CA LEU A 211 19.33 16.90 32.30
C LEU A 211 18.82 17.83 33.43
N LEU A 212 19.65 18.10 34.44
CA LEU A 212 19.27 18.91 35.60
C LEU A 212 19.57 20.41 35.41
N TYR A 213 20.54 20.76 34.56
CA TYR A 213 21.00 22.14 34.34
C TYR A 213 21.09 22.57 32.86
N GLY A 214 20.91 21.68 31.89
CA GLY A 214 21.15 21.94 30.45
C GLY A 214 20.01 22.60 29.68
N ASP A 215 19.04 23.21 30.36
CA ASP A 215 18.02 24.08 29.73
C ASP A 215 18.02 25.49 30.37
N LEU A 216 19.22 26.02 30.62
CA LEU A 216 19.44 27.42 31.03
C LEU A 216 20.50 28.15 30.19
N SER A 217 20.97 27.59 29.07
CA SER A 217 21.80 28.35 28.11
C SER A 217 20.93 29.00 27.01
N GLY A 218 19.77 29.51 27.40
CA GLY A 218 19.02 30.49 26.63
C GLY A 218 19.46 31.89 27.07
N GLU A 219 20.05 32.62 26.13
CA GLU A 219 20.05 34.09 26.05
C GLU A 219 20.73 34.85 27.21
N GLU A 220 21.94 35.36 26.96
CA GLU A 220 22.37 36.75 27.23
C GLU A 220 23.91 36.85 27.05
N GLU A 221 24.33 37.47 25.94
CA GLU A 221 25.39 38.50 25.85
C GLU A 221 25.68 38.76 24.37
N ASP A 222 24.88 39.68 23.80
CA ASP A 222 25.26 40.44 22.61
C ASP A 222 26.50 41.27 22.99
N GLU A 223 27.69 40.85 22.54
CA GLU A 223 28.91 41.68 22.57
C GLU A 223 28.83 42.71 21.43
N ASP A 224 28.49 43.94 21.80
CA ASP A 224 28.75 45.14 21.01
C ASP A 224 30.27 45.31 20.79
N GLU A 225 30.79 44.98 19.61
CA GLU A 225 32.09 45.45 19.10
C GLU A 225 31.88 46.29 17.81
N ASP A 226 31.44 47.53 18.00
CA ASP A 226 31.58 48.63 17.01
C ASP A 226 32.90 49.36 17.31
N ASP A 227 34.00 48.83 16.80
CA ASP A 227 35.33 49.41 16.93
C ASP A 227 35.47 50.57 15.92
N GLY A 228 35.10 51.75 16.39
CA GLY A 228 35.21 53.01 15.67
C GLY A 228 36.65 53.56 15.58
N GLU A 229 36.89 54.24 14.46
CA GLU A 229 37.95 55.23 14.21
C GLU A 229 39.40 54.71 13.97
N ALA A 230 39.65 54.36 12.71
CA ALA A 230 40.93 54.67 12.07
C ALA A 230 40.96 56.16 11.68
N PHE A 231 41.56 56.99 12.53
CA PHE A 231 42.07 58.31 12.15
C PHE A 231 43.52 58.43 12.63
N ILE A 232 44.47 58.40 11.68
CA ILE A 232 45.70 59.20 11.53
C ILE A 232 46.32 58.85 10.17
#